data_AF-A0A4Y9M6I9-F1
#
_entry.id   AF-A0A4Y9M6I9-F1
#
_cell.length_a   1.000
_cell.length_b   1.000
_cell.length_c   1.000
_cell.angle_alpha   90.00
_cell.angle_beta   90.00
_cell.angle_gamma   90.00
#
_symmetry.space_group_name_H-M   'P 1'
#
loop_
_entity.id
_entity.type
_entity.pdbx_description
1 polymer ?
#
loop_
_entity_poly.entity_id
_entity_poly.type
_entity_poly.pdbx_seq_one_letter_code
_entity_poly.pdbx_strand_id
1 'polypeptide(L)'
;MPDTIRQIRPFVSAVLLTLLGAALGACSGGDFGRTRESMRSDDMHRWLGAEVTASVGLRPSQFQLTDEERQLRDLAYPLIEPPLSRPAWKSVFGDYKALPSPWRQKVVFDRTMYGRTLIDEPHRSHSSRYAQLIEDVRNDTTRFEPFFASAIRVIDLDKKRNASMARVSALSPKEREDAVERMQENSLIIQWVQQCLEQRVSSYRWALERLVIQAPDGMAADADRLIGELAAQTANPPVQAQPPYGRAVISKG
;
A
#
# COMPACT_ATOMS: atom_id res chain seq x y z
N MET A 1 -60.26 51.31 15.10
CA MET A 1 -59.21 50.99 16.09
C MET A 1 -58.99 49.48 16.07
N PRO A 2 -57.72 49.04 16.05
CA PRO A 2 -57.25 47.75 15.53
C PRO A 2 -56.95 46.78 16.71
N ASP A 3 -56.76 45.48 16.56
CA ASP A 3 -55.45 44.84 16.32
C ASP A 3 -55.59 43.32 16.52
N THR A 4 -56.06 42.57 15.51
CA THR A 4 -56.09 41.09 15.63
C THR A 4 -55.58 40.32 14.40
N ILE A 5 -55.06 41.01 13.39
CA ILE A 5 -54.62 40.36 12.13
C ILE A 5 -53.09 40.12 12.09
N ARG A 6 -52.32 40.63 13.06
CA ARG A 6 -50.84 40.59 13.01
C ARG A 6 -50.16 39.37 13.65
N GLN A 7 -50.86 38.52 14.40
CA GLN A 7 -50.23 37.45 15.18
C GLN A 7 -50.27 36.04 14.56
N ILE A 8 -51.08 35.78 13.54
CA ILE A 8 -51.17 34.43 12.95
C ILE A 8 -50.05 34.18 11.90
N ARG A 9 -49.58 35.24 11.24
CA ARG A 9 -48.49 35.17 10.24
C ARG A 9 -47.12 34.74 10.79
N PRO A 10 -46.62 35.22 11.96
CA PRO A 10 -45.30 34.81 12.43
C PRO A 10 -45.25 33.35 12.88
N PHE A 11 -46.36 32.80 13.41
CA PHE A 11 -46.39 31.43 13.92
C PHE A 11 -46.40 30.39 12.79
N VAL A 12 -47.19 30.62 11.74
CA VAL A 12 -47.20 29.76 10.56
C VAL A 12 -45.85 29.82 9.83
N SER A 13 -45.23 31.00 9.71
CA SER A 13 -43.89 31.13 9.12
C SER A 13 -42.80 30.47 9.97
N ALA A 14 -42.88 30.53 11.29
CA ALA A 14 -41.92 29.88 12.18
C ALA A 14 -42.03 28.35 12.14
N VAL A 15 -43.25 27.81 12.08
CA VAL A 15 -43.50 26.36 11.95
C VAL A 15 -43.09 25.85 10.57
N LEU A 16 -43.31 26.64 9.50
CA LEU A 16 -42.85 26.28 8.16
C LEU A 16 -41.32 26.29 8.08
N LEU A 17 -40.64 27.25 8.71
CA LEU A 17 -39.17 27.29 8.76
C LEU A 17 -38.56 26.14 9.57
N THR A 18 -39.18 25.73 10.68
CA THR A 18 -38.70 24.58 11.47
C THR A 18 -38.94 23.25 10.75
N LEU A 19 -40.06 23.10 10.05
CA LEU A 19 -40.32 21.92 9.21
C LEU A 19 -39.40 21.86 7.98
N LEU A 20 -39.09 23.01 7.36
CA LEU A 20 -38.12 23.06 6.25
C LEU A 20 -36.68 22.80 6.73
N GLY A 21 -36.32 23.29 7.92
CA GLY A 21 -35.05 22.98 8.57
C GLY A 21 -34.91 21.51 8.96
N ALA A 22 -35.99 20.88 9.44
CA ALA A 22 -36.00 19.45 9.76
C ALA A 22 -35.95 18.57 8.48
N ALA A 23 -36.60 18.99 7.39
CA ALA A 23 -36.53 18.29 6.10
C ALA A 23 -35.14 18.40 5.43
N LEU A 24 -34.46 19.55 5.57
CA LEU A 24 -33.07 19.72 5.10
C LEU A 24 -32.05 19.00 6.00
N GLY A 25 -32.35 18.81 7.30
CA GLY A 25 -31.54 17.99 8.21
C GLY A 25 -31.74 16.48 8.03
N ALA A 26 -32.92 16.03 7.59
CA ALA A 26 -33.25 14.62 7.41
C ALA A 26 -32.77 14.03 6.06
N CYS A 27 -32.41 14.87 5.09
CA CYS A 27 -31.72 14.45 3.86
C CYS A 27 -30.20 14.71 3.89
N SER A 28 -29.68 15.31 4.96
CA SER A 28 -28.27 15.19 5.33
C SER A 28 -28.10 13.84 6.02
N GLY A 29 -28.02 12.78 5.21
CA GLY A 29 -27.77 11.43 5.69
C GLY A 29 -26.61 11.44 6.67
N GLY A 30 -26.91 11.11 7.92
CA GLY A 30 -25.99 11.04 9.04
C GLY A 30 -24.99 9.90 8.86
N ASP A 31 -24.09 10.05 7.90
CA ASP A 31 -22.95 9.18 7.64
C ASP A 31 -21.65 9.99 7.46
N PHE A 32 -21.59 11.15 8.12
CA PHE A 32 -20.35 11.92 8.30
C PHE A 32 -19.44 11.33 9.40
N GLY A 33 -19.85 10.21 10.02
CA GLY A 33 -19.07 9.47 11.01
C GLY A 33 -18.32 8.25 10.46
N ARG A 34 -18.69 7.70 9.29
CA ARG A 34 -17.98 6.53 8.71
C ARG A 34 -17.09 6.87 7.53
N THR A 35 -17.15 8.10 7.01
CA THR A 35 -16.38 8.50 5.82
C THR A 35 -14.94 8.95 6.11
N ARG A 36 -14.44 8.95 7.36
CA ARG A 36 -13.05 9.37 7.65
C ARG A 36 -12.33 8.64 8.78
N GLU A 37 -12.86 7.54 9.33
CA GLU A 37 -12.06 6.75 10.27
C GLU A 37 -10.90 6.07 9.52
N SER A 38 -11.11 5.39 8.38
CA SER A 38 -10.02 4.64 7.73
C SER A 38 -8.90 5.49 7.11
N MET A 39 -9.16 6.73 6.69
CA MET A 39 -8.11 7.62 6.12
C MET A 39 -7.25 8.29 7.19
N ARG A 40 -7.68 8.25 8.46
CA ARG A 40 -6.98 8.84 9.61
C ARG A 40 -6.94 7.89 10.82
N SER A 41 -7.22 6.60 10.62
CA SER A 41 -7.09 5.54 11.62
C SER A 41 -5.73 4.91 11.49
N ASP A 42 -5.21 4.46 12.62
CA ASP A 42 -3.94 3.72 12.74
C ASP A 42 -3.85 2.47 11.84
N ASP A 43 -4.94 2.06 11.18
CA ASP A 43 -5.06 0.82 10.40
C ASP A 43 -5.33 1.04 8.89
N MET A 44 -4.88 2.16 8.31
CA MET A 44 -5.11 2.47 6.88
C MET A 44 -4.69 1.33 5.96
N HIS A 45 -3.58 0.64 6.24
CA HIS A 45 -3.07 -0.46 5.42
C HIS A 45 -3.49 -1.86 5.90
N ARG A 46 -4.51 -1.97 6.77
CA ARG A 46 -5.03 -3.27 7.24
C ARG A 46 -5.51 -4.19 6.11
N TRP A 47 -6.03 -3.60 5.04
CA TRP A 47 -6.56 -4.35 3.89
C TRP A 47 -5.52 -5.27 3.23
N LEU A 48 -4.21 -5.00 3.36
CA LEU A 48 -3.15 -5.85 2.80
C LEU A 48 -3.29 -7.30 3.26
N GLY A 49 -3.57 -7.52 4.55
CA GLY A 49 -3.70 -8.86 5.12
C GLY A 49 -4.88 -9.64 4.54
N ALA A 50 -6.01 -8.97 4.33
CA ALA A 50 -7.19 -9.58 3.69
C ALA A 50 -6.92 -9.89 2.21
N GLU A 51 -6.26 -8.99 1.49
CA GLU A 51 -5.97 -9.18 0.06
C GLU A 51 -5.00 -10.34 -0.18
N VAL A 52 -3.89 -10.37 0.56
CA VAL A 52 -2.87 -11.41 0.37
C VAL A 52 -3.39 -12.80 0.71
N THR A 53 -4.15 -12.95 1.81
CA THR A 53 -4.70 -14.25 2.21
C THR A 53 -5.78 -14.73 1.25
N ALA A 54 -6.74 -13.86 0.90
CA ALA A 54 -7.81 -14.20 -0.02
C ALA A 54 -7.27 -14.60 -1.40
N SER A 55 -6.19 -13.98 -1.86
CA SER A 55 -5.57 -14.28 -3.16
C SER A 55 -4.95 -15.69 -3.25
N VAL A 56 -4.63 -16.31 -2.11
CA VAL A 56 -4.07 -17.66 -2.03
C VAL A 56 -5.03 -18.68 -1.40
N GLY A 57 -6.29 -18.31 -1.19
CA GLY A 57 -7.31 -19.18 -0.57
C GLY A 57 -7.15 -19.37 0.93
N LEU A 58 -6.41 -18.50 1.61
CA LEU A 58 -6.29 -18.44 3.06
C LEU A 58 -7.32 -17.47 3.66
N ARG A 59 -7.56 -17.60 4.96
CA ARG A 59 -8.40 -16.67 5.73
C ARG A 59 -7.53 -15.63 6.44
N PRO A 60 -7.98 -14.37 6.53
CA PRO A 60 -7.31 -13.38 7.37
C PRO A 60 -7.62 -13.63 8.84
N SER A 61 -6.62 -13.42 9.69
CA SER A 61 -6.70 -13.52 11.15
C SER A 61 -7.63 -12.47 11.74
N GLN A 62 -8.42 -12.88 12.72
CA GLN A 62 -9.33 -12.00 13.47
C GLN A 62 -8.63 -11.18 14.57
N PHE A 63 -7.35 -11.44 14.85
CA PHE A 63 -6.62 -10.72 15.90
C PHE A 63 -6.44 -9.23 15.57
N GLN A 64 -6.26 -8.39 16.58
CA GLN A 64 -5.86 -7.00 16.35
C GLN A 64 -4.41 -6.96 15.85
N LEU A 65 -4.07 -5.96 15.02
CA LEU A 65 -2.70 -5.75 14.59
C LEU A 65 -1.86 -5.21 15.76
N THR A 66 -0.63 -5.69 15.91
CA THR A 66 0.35 -5.01 16.78
C THR A 66 0.88 -3.74 16.11
N ASP A 67 1.57 -2.89 16.88
CA ASP A 67 2.21 -1.69 16.34
C ASP A 67 3.26 -2.02 15.27
N GLU A 68 4.02 -3.09 15.45
CA GLU A 68 5.00 -3.56 14.47
C GLU A 68 4.32 -4.10 13.21
N GLU A 69 3.20 -4.82 13.36
CA GLU A 69 2.42 -5.34 12.24
C GLU A 69 1.74 -4.22 11.44
N ARG A 70 1.31 -3.14 12.11
CA ARG A 70 0.85 -1.91 11.45
C ARG A 70 1.98 -1.22 10.70
N GLN A 71 3.10 -0.98 11.39
CA GLN A 71 4.27 -0.34 10.80
C GLN A 71 4.79 -1.10 9.56
N LEU A 72 4.78 -2.44 9.59
CA LEU A 72 5.15 -3.26 8.44
C LEU A 72 4.27 -2.96 7.23
N ARG A 73 2.95 -2.86 7.43
CA ARG A 73 1.97 -2.57 6.37
C ARG A 73 2.13 -1.14 5.83
N ASP A 74 2.40 -0.18 6.71
CA ASP A 74 2.65 1.22 6.34
C ASP A 74 3.91 1.38 5.50
N LEU A 75 4.98 0.65 5.85
CA LEU A 75 6.22 0.66 5.08
C LEU A 75 6.13 -0.19 3.79
N ALA A 76 5.25 -1.21 3.77
CA ALA A 76 5.03 -2.06 2.61
C ALA A 76 4.33 -1.31 1.47
N TYR A 77 3.30 -0.53 1.79
CA TYR A 77 2.43 0.07 0.77
C TYR A 77 3.19 0.91 -0.28
N PRO A 78 4.09 1.83 0.09
CA PRO A 78 4.84 2.63 -0.89
C PRO A 78 5.82 1.83 -1.75
N LEU A 79 6.19 0.60 -1.34
CA LEU A 79 7.03 -0.32 -2.12
C LEU A 79 6.18 -1.22 -3.04
N ILE A 80 4.94 -1.51 -2.63
CA ILE A 80 3.94 -2.26 -3.40
C ILE A 80 3.35 -1.42 -4.55
N GLU A 81 3.13 -0.13 -4.32
CA GLU A 81 2.68 0.77 -5.38
C GLU A 81 3.62 0.68 -6.59
N PRO A 82 3.13 0.71 -7.83
CA PRO A 82 4.01 0.78 -8.99
C PRO A 82 4.87 2.06 -8.95
N PRO A 83 6.14 2.03 -9.37
CA PRO A 83 6.89 3.27 -9.58
C PRO A 83 6.17 4.12 -10.64
N LEU A 84 5.83 5.36 -10.29
CA LEU A 84 5.24 6.32 -11.21
C LEU A 84 6.33 7.28 -11.68
N SER A 85 6.45 7.53 -12.99
CA SER A 85 7.37 8.55 -13.55
C SER A 85 6.95 9.99 -13.27
N ARG A 86 5.86 10.22 -12.52
CA ARG A 86 5.27 11.55 -12.33
C ARG A 86 5.88 12.22 -11.11
N PRO A 87 6.23 13.52 -11.19
CA PRO A 87 6.79 14.24 -10.07
C PRO A 87 5.81 14.25 -8.89
N ALA A 88 6.33 14.00 -7.67
CA ALA A 88 5.54 13.77 -6.47
C ALA A 88 4.37 14.75 -6.29
N TRP A 89 4.55 16.04 -6.59
CA TRP A 89 3.53 17.09 -6.49
C TRP A 89 2.26 16.85 -7.34
N LYS A 90 2.34 16.12 -8.46
CA LYS A 90 1.16 15.69 -9.23
C LYS A 90 0.39 14.55 -8.56
N SER A 91 1.02 13.85 -7.62
CA SER A 91 0.44 12.75 -6.81
C SER A 91 -0.09 13.25 -5.45
N VAL A 92 0.15 14.52 -5.07
CA VAL A 92 0.03 15.00 -3.67
C VAL A 92 -1.37 14.98 -3.05
N PHE A 93 -2.46 14.61 -3.76
CA PHE A 93 -3.79 14.68 -3.15
C PHE A 93 -4.79 13.53 -3.38
N GLY A 94 -4.48 12.39 -4.01
CA GLY A 94 -5.60 11.48 -4.34
C GLY A 94 -5.39 9.99 -4.65
N ASP A 95 -4.18 9.48 -4.81
CA ASP A 95 -4.05 8.16 -5.45
C ASP A 95 -3.95 6.97 -4.48
N TYR A 96 -4.32 7.16 -3.20
CA TYR A 96 -4.44 6.02 -2.29
C TYR A 96 -5.46 5.02 -2.84
N LYS A 97 -4.99 3.79 -3.11
CA LYS A 97 -5.83 2.76 -3.70
C LYS A 97 -5.42 1.39 -3.18
N ALA A 98 -6.40 0.58 -2.81
CA ALA A 98 -6.16 -0.85 -2.58
C ALA A 98 -5.70 -1.51 -3.88
N LEU A 99 -4.50 -2.08 -3.86
CA LEU A 99 -3.89 -2.77 -5.00
C LEU A 99 -4.13 -4.27 -4.90
N PRO A 100 -4.37 -4.99 -6.01
CA PRO A 100 -4.47 -6.44 -5.97
C PRO A 100 -3.10 -7.07 -5.74
N SER A 101 -3.04 -8.15 -4.96
CA SER A 101 -1.79 -8.91 -4.79
C SER A 101 -1.32 -9.52 -6.11
N PRO A 102 -0.02 -9.85 -6.26
CA PRO A 102 0.51 -10.45 -7.48
C PRO A 102 -0.12 -11.82 -7.78
N TRP A 103 -0.66 -12.48 -6.75
CA TRP A 103 -1.27 -13.81 -6.86
C TRP A 103 -2.73 -13.78 -7.29
N ARG A 104 -3.42 -12.63 -7.16
CA ARG A 104 -4.77 -12.43 -7.69
C ARG A 104 -4.75 -12.01 -9.16
N GLN A 105 -3.71 -11.29 -9.58
CA GLN A 105 -3.64 -10.69 -10.90
C GLN A 105 -3.51 -11.77 -11.99
N LYS A 106 -4.35 -11.67 -13.04
CA LYS A 106 -4.25 -12.51 -14.24
C LYS A 106 -3.25 -11.98 -15.26
N VAL A 107 -3.01 -10.67 -15.24
CA VAL A 107 -2.08 -10.02 -16.18
C VAL A 107 -0.70 -10.04 -15.54
N VAL A 108 0.24 -10.66 -16.25
CA VAL A 108 1.64 -10.71 -15.85
C VAL A 108 2.22 -9.30 -15.79
N PHE A 109 3.09 -9.07 -14.80
CA PHE A 109 3.86 -7.85 -14.68
C PHE A 109 4.53 -7.43 -16.01
N ASP A 110 4.24 -6.21 -16.46
CA ASP A 110 4.87 -5.60 -17.63
C ASP A 110 6.03 -4.68 -17.20
N ARG A 111 7.26 -5.20 -17.30
CA ARG A 111 8.50 -4.44 -17.02
C ARG A 111 8.68 -3.19 -17.89
N THR A 112 7.98 -3.10 -19.01
CA THR A 112 8.17 -2.00 -19.97
C THR A 112 7.31 -0.78 -19.64
N MET A 113 6.25 -0.96 -18.84
CA MET A 113 5.24 0.07 -18.58
C MET A 113 5.83 1.32 -17.93
N TYR A 114 6.67 1.15 -16.90
CA TYR A 114 7.36 2.27 -16.25
C TYR A 114 8.22 3.05 -17.24
N GLY A 115 9.10 2.37 -17.98
CA GLY A 115 10.02 3.04 -18.89
C GLY A 115 9.32 3.69 -20.07
N ARG A 116 8.25 3.09 -20.62
CA ARG A 116 7.41 3.72 -21.65
C ARG A 116 6.78 5.00 -21.11
N THR A 117 6.18 4.95 -19.91
CA THR A 117 5.59 6.14 -19.29
C THR A 117 6.63 7.24 -19.06
N LEU A 118 7.82 6.87 -18.55
CA LEU A 118 8.95 7.80 -18.37
C LEU A 118 9.41 8.44 -19.69
N ILE A 119 9.41 7.68 -20.78
CA ILE A 119 9.80 8.17 -22.11
C ILE A 119 8.72 9.06 -22.73
N ASP A 120 7.47 8.61 -22.66
CA ASP A 120 6.31 9.21 -23.32
C ASP A 120 5.84 10.49 -22.61
N GLU A 121 6.08 10.62 -21.31
CA GLU A 121 5.66 11.79 -20.56
C GLU A 121 6.43 13.06 -21.01
N PRO A 122 5.78 14.24 -21.08
CA PRO A 122 6.46 15.48 -21.45
C PRO A 122 7.55 15.85 -20.45
N HIS A 123 8.81 15.71 -20.85
CA HIS A 123 9.98 16.13 -20.09
C HIS A 123 10.58 17.40 -20.69
N ARG A 124 11.18 18.27 -19.86
CA ARG A 124 11.86 19.48 -20.34
C ARG A 124 13.14 19.15 -21.13
N SER A 125 13.82 18.04 -20.81
CA SER A 125 15.01 17.55 -21.50
C SER A 125 15.22 16.04 -21.29
N HIS A 126 16.14 15.44 -22.07
CA HIS A 126 16.56 14.04 -21.87
C HIS A 126 17.21 13.82 -20.49
N SER A 127 18.03 14.76 -20.03
CA SER A 127 18.65 14.70 -18.68
C SER A 127 17.60 14.73 -17.57
N SER A 128 16.42 15.35 -17.78
CA SER A 128 15.30 15.26 -16.82
C SER A 128 14.76 13.83 -16.66
N ARG A 129 14.78 13.00 -17.73
CA ARG A 129 14.34 11.60 -17.65
C ARG A 129 15.33 10.75 -16.85
N TYR A 130 16.63 10.97 -17.05
CA TYR A 130 17.66 10.34 -16.22
C TYR A 130 17.55 10.76 -14.76
N ALA A 131 17.33 12.05 -14.48
CA ALA A 131 17.14 12.55 -13.13
C ALA A 131 15.94 11.88 -12.44
N GLN A 132 14.80 11.74 -13.12
CA GLN A 132 13.62 11.05 -12.60
C GLN A 132 13.91 9.58 -12.30
N LEU A 133 14.54 8.85 -13.23
CA LEU A 133 14.94 7.45 -13.00
C LEU A 133 15.86 7.31 -11.78
N ILE A 134 16.88 8.17 -11.66
CA ILE A 134 17.82 8.18 -10.54
C ILE A 134 17.09 8.45 -9.22
N GLU A 135 16.15 9.39 -9.24
CA GLU A 135 15.37 9.75 -8.06
C GLU A 135 14.44 8.61 -7.62
N ASP A 136 13.76 7.95 -8.56
CA ASP A 136 12.90 6.80 -8.26
C ASP A 136 13.69 5.64 -7.65
N VAL A 137 14.88 5.34 -8.21
CA VAL A 137 15.78 4.31 -7.67
C VAL A 137 16.26 4.69 -6.27
N ARG A 138 16.65 5.95 -6.04
CA ARG A 138 17.07 6.42 -4.71
C ARG A 138 15.94 6.32 -3.68
N ASN A 139 14.73 6.71 -4.06
CA ASN A 139 13.57 6.62 -3.20
C ASN A 139 13.31 5.16 -2.77
N ASP A 140 13.40 4.21 -3.68
CA ASP A 140 13.27 2.78 -3.34
C ASP A 140 14.41 2.30 -2.43
N THR A 141 15.66 2.69 -2.71
CA THR A 141 16.81 2.35 -1.87
C THR A 141 16.65 2.88 -0.45
N THR A 142 16.18 4.12 -0.27
CA THR A 142 15.98 4.70 1.08
C THR A 142 14.85 4.03 1.87
N ARG A 143 13.87 3.43 1.18
CA ARG A 143 12.75 2.69 1.79
C ARG A 143 13.11 1.25 2.15
N PHE A 144 14.16 0.71 1.53
CA PHE A 144 14.59 -0.67 1.71
C PHE A 144 14.89 -1.00 3.17
N GLU A 145 15.80 -0.27 3.81
CA GLU A 145 16.24 -0.55 5.17
C GLU A 145 15.13 -0.43 6.21
N PRO A 146 14.32 0.67 6.27
CA PRO A 146 13.23 0.78 7.22
C PRO A 146 12.22 -0.38 7.12
N PHE A 147 11.84 -0.75 5.89
CA PHE A 147 10.90 -1.85 5.67
C PHE A 147 11.46 -3.16 6.19
N PHE A 148 12.68 -3.53 5.80
CA PHE A 148 13.26 -4.80 6.20
C PHE A 148 13.60 -4.88 7.69
N ALA A 149 13.96 -3.76 8.32
CA ALA A 149 14.09 -3.68 9.77
C ALA A 149 12.76 -3.95 10.49
N SER A 150 11.64 -3.45 9.96
CA SER A 150 10.30 -3.76 10.48
C SER A 150 9.93 -5.23 10.24
N ALA A 151 10.22 -5.77 9.06
CA ALA A 151 9.98 -7.17 8.72
C ALA A 151 10.73 -8.14 9.66
N ILE A 152 11.98 -7.85 10.03
CA ILE A 152 12.74 -8.61 11.04
C ILE A 152 11.98 -8.67 12.36
N ARG A 153 11.52 -7.52 12.86
CA ARG A 153 10.78 -7.44 14.14
C ARG A 153 9.50 -8.26 14.09
N VAL A 154 8.72 -8.16 13.02
CA VAL A 154 7.49 -8.94 12.86
C VAL A 154 7.76 -10.43 12.75
N ILE A 155 8.80 -10.85 12.02
CA ILE A 155 9.21 -12.26 11.96
C ILE A 155 9.61 -12.78 13.35
N ASP A 156 10.30 -11.99 14.14
CA ASP A 156 10.67 -12.38 15.50
C ASP A 156 9.46 -12.43 16.45
N LEU A 157 8.47 -11.55 16.26
CA LEU A 157 7.17 -11.67 16.94
C LEU A 157 6.44 -12.96 16.53
N ASP A 158 6.46 -13.32 15.25
CA ASP A 158 5.86 -14.55 14.74
C ASP A 158 6.55 -15.80 15.29
N LYS A 159 7.89 -15.80 15.40
CA LYS A 159 8.63 -16.89 16.08
C LYS A 159 8.22 -17.03 17.55
N LYS A 160 8.11 -15.91 18.27
CA LYS A 160 7.66 -15.89 19.67
C LYS A 160 6.22 -16.38 19.79
N ARG A 161 5.32 -15.96 18.89
CA ARG A 161 3.92 -16.39 18.82
C ARG A 161 3.84 -17.90 18.63
N ASN A 162 4.57 -18.44 17.67
CA ASN A 162 4.62 -19.88 17.42
C ASN A 162 5.15 -20.68 18.62
N ALA A 163 6.24 -20.22 19.26
CA ALA A 163 6.79 -20.87 20.44
C ALA A 163 5.82 -20.81 21.64
N SER A 164 5.12 -19.70 21.82
CA SER A 164 4.14 -19.52 22.90
C SER A 164 2.94 -20.44 22.74
N MET A 165 2.46 -20.71 21.52
CA MET A 165 1.33 -21.62 21.28
C MET A 165 1.58 -23.05 21.81
N ALA A 166 2.84 -23.49 21.89
CA ALA A 166 3.19 -24.79 22.46
C ALA A 166 3.19 -24.80 24.01
N ARG A 167 3.19 -23.63 24.64
CA ARG A 167 3.32 -23.45 26.10
C ARG A 167 2.03 -23.02 26.78
N VAL A 168 1.07 -22.46 26.03
CA VAL A 168 -0.23 -22.05 26.56
C VAL A 168 -1.06 -23.29 26.89
N SER A 169 -1.45 -23.43 28.15
CA SER A 169 -2.14 -24.62 28.69
C SER A 169 -3.59 -24.77 28.21
N ALA A 170 -4.28 -23.67 27.91
CA ALA A 170 -5.68 -23.64 27.51
C ALA A 170 -5.89 -22.92 26.16
N LEU A 171 -5.08 -23.26 25.15
CA LEU A 171 -5.20 -22.69 23.81
C LEU A 171 -6.37 -23.32 23.05
N SER A 172 -7.38 -22.54 22.69
CA SER A 172 -8.49 -23.05 21.88
C SER A 172 -8.05 -23.31 20.43
N PRO A 173 -8.74 -24.22 19.69
CA PRO A 173 -8.47 -24.44 18.27
C PRO A 173 -8.59 -23.16 17.43
N LYS A 174 -9.59 -22.32 17.73
CA LYS A 174 -9.81 -21.06 17.03
C LYS A 174 -8.67 -20.06 17.23
N GLU A 175 -8.21 -19.88 18.47
CA GLU A 175 -7.08 -18.98 18.74
C GLU A 175 -5.78 -19.47 18.08
N ARG A 176 -5.58 -20.79 18.01
CA ARG A 176 -4.47 -21.39 17.27
C ARG A 176 -4.58 -21.08 15.77
N GLU A 177 -5.75 -21.25 15.17
CA GLU A 177 -5.99 -20.92 13.77
C GLU A 177 -5.72 -19.44 13.50
N ASP A 178 -6.31 -18.53 14.29
CA ASP A 178 -6.12 -17.08 14.14
C ASP A 178 -4.64 -16.67 14.28
N ALA A 179 -3.89 -17.31 15.17
CA ALA A 179 -2.45 -17.06 15.34
C ALA A 179 -1.63 -17.52 14.12
N VAL A 180 -1.95 -18.68 13.56
CA VAL A 180 -1.31 -19.21 12.35
C VAL A 180 -1.65 -18.34 11.15
N GLU A 181 -2.90 -17.93 11.01
CA GLU A 181 -3.37 -17.05 9.94
C GLU A 181 -2.62 -15.70 9.97
N ARG A 182 -2.36 -15.12 11.16
CA ARG A 182 -1.59 -13.87 11.29
C ARG A 182 -0.14 -14.04 10.83
N MET A 183 0.51 -15.13 11.21
CA MET A 183 1.89 -15.42 10.76
C MET A 183 1.95 -15.57 9.24
N GLN A 184 0.93 -16.19 8.64
CA GLN A 184 0.82 -16.34 7.18
C GLN A 184 0.60 -15.01 6.48
N GLU A 185 -0.28 -14.14 7.01
CA GLU A 185 -0.47 -12.77 6.50
C GLU A 185 0.85 -11.98 6.46
N ASN A 186 1.56 -11.95 7.58
CA ASN A 186 2.81 -11.19 7.71
C ASN A 186 3.85 -11.70 6.68
N SER A 187 3.98 -13.01 6.56
CA SER A 187 4.88 -13.63 5.57
C SER A 187 4.52 -13.29 4.13
N LEU A 188 3.23 -13.29 3.80
CA LEU A 188 2.77 -12.95 2.46
C LEU A 188 3.02 -11.47 2.13
N ILE A 189 2.76 -10.55 3.06
CA ILE A 189 3.03 -9.12 2.83
C ILE A 189 4.52 -8.89 2.53
N ILE A 190 5.42 -9.56 3.27
CA ILE A 190 6.86 -9.49 3.02
C ILE A 190 7.21 -10.01 1.63
N GLN A 191 6.66 -11.16 1.23
CA GLN A 191 6.88 -11.73 -0.10
C GLN A 191 6.36 -10.81 -1.22
N TRP A 192 5.23 -10.14 -1.02
CA TRP A 192 4.70 -9.19 -1.99
C TRP A 192 5.70 -8.05 -2.23
N VAL A 193 6.22 -7.44 -1.16
CA VAL A 193 7.23 -6.38 -1.29
C VAL A 193 8.49 -6.86 -1.99
N GLN A 194 8.99 -8.06 -1.63
CA GLN A 194 10.15 -8.67 -2.30
C GLN A 194 9.92 -8.82 -3.82
N GLN A 195 8.76 -9.34 -4.21
CA GLN A 195 8.39 -9.48 -5.63
C GLN A 195 8.28 -8.11 -6.33
N CYS A 196 7.71 -7.10 -5.67
CA CYS A 196 7.61 -5.75 -6.22
C CYS A 196 8.99 -5.09 -6.40
N LEU A 197 9.94 -5.31 -5.49
CA LEU A 197 11.32 -4.81 -5.62
C LEU A 197 12.05 -5.45 -6.81
N GLU A 198 11.91 -6.76 -7.01
CA GLU A 198 12.47 -7.45 -8.18
C GLU A 198 11.91 -6.89 -9.50
N GLN A 199 10.60 -6.67 -9.52
CA GLN A 199 9.90 -6.05 -10.64
C GLN A 199 10.38 -4.63 -10.92
N ARG A 200 10.56 -3.80 -9.89
CA ARG A 200 11.11 -2.44 -9.99
C ARG A 200 12.50 -2.43 -10.60
N VAL A 201 13.41 -3.28 -10.13
CA VAL A 201 14.76 -3.43 -10.70
C VAL A 201 14.69 -3.78 -12.19
N SER A 202 13.78 -4.69 -12.59
CA SER A 202 13.58 -5.06 -14.00
C SER A 202 13.10 -3.86 -14.84
N SER A 203 12.15 -3.09 -14.31
CA SER A 203 11.61 -1.88 -14.94
C SER A 203 12.66 -0.79 -15.12
N TYR A 204 13.49 -0.54 -14.10
CA TYR A 204 14.54 0.47 -14.13
C TYR A 204 15.63 0.14 -15.13
N ARG A 205 16.08 -1.13 -15.20
CA ARG A 205 17.02 -1.59 -16.24
C ARG A 205 16.44 -1.39 -17.63
N TRP A 206 15.19 -1.81 -17.83
CA TRP A 206 14.52 -1.63 -19.11
C TRP A 206 14.48 -0.16 -19.52
N ALA A 207 14.12 0.74 -18.60
CA ALA A 207 14.06 2.18 -18.85
C ALA A 207 15.43 2.77 -19.20
N LEU A 208 16.47 2.44 -18.43
CA LEU A 208 17.84 2.90 -18.65
C LEU A 208 18.34 2.53 -20.06
N GLU A 209 18.16 1.28 -20.48
CA GLU A 209 18.55 0.81 -21.83
C GLU A 209 17.93 1.69 -22.94
N ARG A 210 16.66 2.11 -22.78
CA ARG A 210 15.99 2.94 -23.81
C ARG A 210 16.43 4.38 -23.74
N LEU A 211 16.69 4.92 -22.54
CA LEU A 211 17.23 6.27 -22.39
C LEU A 211 18.60 6.37 -23.08
N VAL A 212 19.47 5.37 -22.89
CA VAL A 212 20.80 5.33 -23.53
C VAL A 212 20.70 5.29 -25.05
N ILE A 213 19.75 4.51 -25.61
CA ILE A 213 19.54 4.46 -27.06
C ILE A 213 19.04 5.80 -27.61
N GLN A 214 18.11 6.47 -26.91
CA GLN A 214 17.51 7.73 -27.39
C GLN A 214 18.46 8.92 -27.25
N ALA A 215 19.17 9.01 -26.13
CA ALA A 215 20.08 10.10 -25.82
C ALA A 215 21.15 9.62 -24.83
N PRO A 216 22.34 9.26 -25.32
CA PRO A 216 23.48 8.96 -24.46
C PRO A 216 23.84 10.16 -23.58
N ASP A 217 23.96 9.95 -22.28
CA ASP A 217 24.32 10.96 -21.29
C ASP A 217 25.21 10.31 -20.21
N GLY A 218 26.12 11.08 -19.61
CA GLY A 218 26.98 10.59 -18.52
C GLY A 218 26.19 10.14 -17.29
N MET A 219 24.98 10.68 -17.09
CA MET A 219 24.05 10.25 -16.04
C MET A 219 23.65 8.76 -16.13
N ALA A 220 23.84 8.12 -17.28
CA ALA A 220 23.55 6.70 -17.45
C ALA A 220 24.41 5.82 -16.52
N ALA A 221 25.68 6.18 -16.29
CA ALA A 221 26.55 5.43 -15.41
C ALA A 221 26.12 5.52 -13.94
N ASP A 222 25.65 6.70 -13.52
CA ASP A 222 25.12 6.91 -12.16
C ASP A 222 23.82 6.12 -11.95
N ALA A 223 22.93 6.13 -12.94
CA ALA A 223 21.70 5.34 -12.91
C ALA A 223 22.00 3.84 -12.85
N ASP A 224 22.92 3.35 -13.70
CA ASP A 224 23.31 1.93 -13.72
C ASP A 224 23.87 1.47 -12.37
N ARG A 225 24.78 2.26 -11.77
CA ARG A 225 25.35 1.96 -10.45
C ARG A 225 24.26 1.86 -9.37
N LEU A 226 23.35 2.83 -9.30
CA LEU A 226 22.27 2.84 -8.31
C LEU A 226 21.30 1.67 -8.50
N ILE A 227 20.97 1.34 -9.74
CA ILE A 227 20.15 0.17 -10.07
C ILE A 227 20.86 -1.12 -9.66
N GLY A 228 22.18 -1.20 -9.88
CA GLY A 228 23.02 -2.30 -9.43
C GLY A 228 23.01 -2.49 -7.91
N GLU A 229 23.11 -1.39 -7.15
CA GLU A 229 23.02 -1.40 -5.69
C GLU A 229 21.66 -1.92 -5.20
N LEU A 230 20.56 -1.38 -5.74
CA LEU A 230 19.21 -1.83 -5.40
C LEU A 230 18.99 -3.30 -5.79
N ALA A 231 19.51 -3.73 -6.93
CA ALA A 231 19.44 -5.12 -7.38
C ALA A 231 20.21 -6.06 -6.43
N ALA A 232 21.40 -5.65 -5.98
CA ALA A 232 22.20 -6.45 -5.04
C ALA A 232 21.50 -6.60 -3.68
N GLN A 233 20.88 -5.53 -3.18
CA GLN A 233 20.07 -5.57 -1.96
C GLN A 233 18.84 -6.47 -2.13
N THR A 234 18.12 -6.33 -3.24
CA THR A 234 16.91 -7.12 -3.53
C THR A 234 17.22 -8.61 -3.70
N ALA A 235 18.36 -8.96 -4.30
CA ALA A 235 18.80 -10.34 -4.43
C ALA A 235 19.24 -10.99 -3.11
N ASN A 236 19.60 -10.17 -2.11
CA ASN A 236 20.07 -10.63 -0.80
C ASN A 236 19.27 -9.93 0.32
N PRO A 237 17.95 -10.15 0.41
CA PRO A 237 17.15 -9.51 1.43
C PRO A 237 17.60 -10.02 2.81
N PRO A 238 17.66 -9.16 3.84
CA PRO A 238 18.14 -9.53 5.17
C PRO A 238 17.21 -10.52 5.90
N VAL A 239 16.01 -10.77 5.35
CA VAL A 239 15.05 -11.76 5.84
C VAL A 239 14.47 -12.56 4.70
N GLN A 240 14.18 -13.83 5.01
CA GLN A 240 13.34 -14.68 4.19
C GLN A 240 12.06 -14.96 4.97
N ALA A 241 10.92 -14.55 4.42
CA ALA A 241 9.63 -14.88 5.00
C ALA A 241 9.40 -16.39 4.85
N GLN A 242 8.90 -17.04 5.91
CA GLN A 242 8.54 -18.46 5.83
C GLN A 242 7.28 -18.59 4.99
N PRO A 243 7.35 -19.16 3.78
CA PRO A 243 6.24 -19.04 2.87
C PRO A 243 5.07 -19.92 3.33
N PRO A 244 3.82 -19.51 3.07
CA PRO A 244 2.68 -20.35 3.38
C PRO A 244 2.81 -21.68 2.63
N TYR A 245 2.52 -22.78 3.32
CA TYR A 245 2.69 -24.15 2.80
C TYR A 245 4.13 -24.60 2.54
N GLY A 246 5.14 -23.89 3.07
CA GLY A 246 6.55 -24.31 2.95
C GLY A 246 7.17 -24.11 1.57
N ARG A 247 6.49 -23.41 0.65
CA ARG A 247 7.00 -23.01 -0.67
C ARG A 247 6.57 -21.59 -1.02
N ALA A 248 7.45 -20.80 -1.62
CA ALA A 248 7.14 -19.43 -2.06
C ALA A 248 5.88 -19.41 -2.95
N VAL A 249 5.03 -18.42 -2.75
CA VAL A 249 3.82 -18.28 -3.58
C VAL A 249 4.22 -17.66 -4.92
N ILE A 250 4.14 -18.46 -5.97
CA ILE A 250 4.47 -18.04 -7.34
C ILE A 250 3.20 -17.50 -7.99
N SER A 251 3.26 -16.31 -8.58
CA SER A 251 2.17 -15.82 -9.45
C SER A 251 2.01 -16.78 -10.62
N LYS A 252 0.80 -17.30 -10.84
CA LYS A 252 0.51 -18.07 -12.05
C LYS A 252 0.63 -17.09 -13.23
N GLY A 253 1.66 -17.28 -14.04
CA GLY A 253 1.87 -16.50 -15.28
C GLY A 253 0.74 -16.71 -16.29
#